data_AF-A0A1Q2CKF8-F1
#
_entry.id   AF-A0A1Q2CKF8-F1
#
_cell.length_a   1.000
_cell.length_b   1.000
_cell.length_c   1.000
_cell.angle_alpha   90.00
_cell.angle_beta   90.00
_cell.angle_gamma   90.00
#
_symmetry.space_group_name_H-M   'P 1'
#
loop_
_entity.id
_entity.type
_entity.pdbx_description
1 polymer ?
#
loop_
_entity_poly.entity_id
_entity_poly.type
_entity_poly.pdbx_seq_one_letter_code
_entity_poly.pdbx_strand_id
1 'polypeptide(L)' 'MTARSLVKDLTVLADRVAADAVADDALITLPAGASWSINVHTAERGVGEAFRVAPVLRTANDLSALARA' A
#
# COMPACT_ATOMS: atom_id res chain seq x y z
N MET A 1 -4.67 -8.51 -0.11
CA MET A 1 -4.29 -8.18 1.28
C MET A 1 -5.51 -8.34 2.18
N THR A 2 -5.36 -8.67 3.46
CA THR A 2 -6.50 -8.76 4.41
C THR A 2 -6.22 -7.93 5.65
N ALA A 3 -7.14 -7.05 6.01
CA ALA A 3 -7.03 -6.15 7.15
C ALA A 3 -7.30 -6.91 8.46
N ARG A 4 -6.36 -6.91 9.41
CA ARG A 4 -6.56 -7.50 10.75
C ARG A 4 -7.21 -6.53 11.74
N SER A 5 -7.07 -5.24 11.50
CA SER A 5 -7.69 -4.12 12.20
C SER A 5 -8.14 -3.09 11.17
N LEU A 6 -8.77 -1.99 11.59
CA LEU A 6 -9.07 -0.88 10.68
C LEU A 6 -7.79 -0.44 9.97
N VAL A 7 -7.79 -0.44 8.64
CA VAL A 7 -6.73 0.14 7.82
C VAL A 7 -7.28 1.43 7.22
N LYS A 8 -6.69 2.55 7.60
CA LYS A 8 -7.08 3.87 7.09
C LYS A 8 -6.08 4.35 6.03
N ASP A 9 -6.61 4.87 4.93
CA ASP A 9 -5.86 5.47 3.83
C ASP A 9 -4.77 4.54 3.26
N LEU A 10 -5.13 3.28 2.97
CA LEU A 10 -4.26 2.31 2.32
C LEU A 10 -3.84 2.82 0.94
N THR A 11 -2.54 2.86 0.68
CA THR A 11 -1.98 3.30 -0.60
C THR A 11 -0.68 2.58 -0.94
N VAL A 12 -0.38 2.50 -2.24
CA VAL A 12 0.92 2.05 -2.76
C VAL A 12 1.61 3.25 -3.39
N LEU A 13 2.77 3.64 -2.87
CA LEU A 13 3.61 4.71 -3.44
C LEU A 13 4.45 4.13 -4.58
N ALA A 14 3.77 3.76 -5.67
CA ALA A 14 4.30 2.92 -6.73
C ALA A 14 5.55 3.50 -7.42
N ASP A 15 5.62 4.83 -7.54
CA ASP A 15 6.72 5.61 -8.11
C ASP A 15 8.06 5.36 -7.40
N ARG A 16 8.04 4.93 -6.13
CA ARG A 16 9.26 4.56 -5.39
C ARG A 16 9.91 3.27 -5.88
N VAL A 17 9.15 2.42 -6.57
CA VAL A 17 9.64 1.14 -7.11
C VAL A 17 10.05 1.29 -8.56
N ALA A 18 9.21 1.93 -9.38
CA ALA A 18 9.50 2.26 -10.77
C ALA A 18 8.82 3.57 -11.16
N ALA A 19 9.53 4.43 -11.89
CA ALA A 19 9.08 5.79 -12.20
C ALA A 19 7.79 5.85 -13.05
N ASP A 20 7.50 4.79 -13.82
CA ASP A 20 6.31 4.67 -14.65
C ASP A 20 5.15 3.93 -13.94
N ALA A 21 5.35 3.49 -12.69
CA ALA A 21 4.39 2.66 -12.00
C ALA A 21 3.15 3.44 -11.54
N VAL A 22 1.97 2.91 -11.88
CA VAL A 22 0.67 3.52 -11.54
C VAL A 22 -0.20 2.47 -10.85
N ALA A 23 -0.73 2.80 -9.67
CA ALA A 23 -1.74 2.01 -8.98
C ALA A 23 -3.15 2.42 -9.43
N ASP A 24 -4.06 1.46 -9.57
CA ASP A 24 -5.48 1.71 -9.90
C ASP A 24 -6.26 2.36 -8.74
N ASP A 25 -5.89 2.00 -7.51
CA ASP A 25 -6.50 2.48 -6.28
C ASP A 25 -5.51 3.23 -5.38
N ALA A 26 -6.02 4.22 -4.66
CA ALA A 26 -5.29 4.94 -3.62
C ALA A 26 -6.21 5.40 -2.48
N LEU A 27 -5.66 5.51 -1.28
CA LEU A 27 -6.32 6.02 -0.07
C LEU A 27 -7.59 5.22 0.32
N ILE A 28 -7.54 3.91 0.17
CA ILE A 28 -8.67 3.01 0.48
C ILE A 28 -8.79 2.81 2.00
N THR A 29 -10.00 2.89 2.54
CA THR A 29 -10.27 2.51 3.94
C THR A 29 -10.85 1.11 3.99
N LEU A 30 -10.22 0.21 4.76
CA LEU A 30 -10.65 -1.17 4.93
C LEU A 30 -11.04 -1.45 6.39
N PRO A 31 -12.29 -1.87 6.67
CA PRO A 31 -12.68 -2.43 7.96
C PRO A 31 -11.88 -3.69 8.30
N ALA A 32 -11.81 -4.03 9.59
CA ALA A 32 -11.21 -5.29 10.03
C ALA A 32 -11.91 -6.50 9.38
N GLY A 33 -11.13 -7.46 8.90
CA GLY A 33 -11.59 -8.64 8.17
C GLY A 33 -11.78 -8.43 6.67
N ALA A 34 -11.83 -7.18 6.18
CA ALA A 34 -11.99 -6.90 4.76
C ALA A 34 -10.72 -7.24 3.98
N SER A 35 -10.89 -7.69 2.74
CA SER A 35 -9.80 -7.95 1.80
C SER A 35 -9.89 -7.01 0.60
N TRP A 36 -8.72 -6.60 0.11
CA TRP A 36 -8.59 -5.76 -1.07
C TRP A 36 -7.34 -6.12 -1.87
N SER A 37 -7.39 -5.88 -3.18
CA SER A 37 -6.30 -6.06 -4.12
C SER A 37 -6.13 -4.76 -4.90
N ILE A 38 -4.90 -4.26 -4.98
CA ILE A 38 -4.53 -3.07 -5.76
C ILE A 38 -3.71 -3.58 -6.93
N ASN A 39 -4.06 -3.19 -8.16
CA ASN A 39 -3.26 -3.49 -9.33
C ASN A 39 -2.28 -2.34 -9.58
N VAL A 40 -1.03 -2.71 -9.87
CA VAL A 40 0.02 -1.76 -10.25
C VAL A 40 0.48 -2.07 -11.66
N HIS A 41 0.45 -1.06 -12.51
CA HIS A 41 0.86 -1.12 -13.91
C HIS A 41 2.23 -0.46 -14.07
N THR A 42 3.21 -1.18 -14.61
CA THR A 42 4.57 -0.68 -14.91
C THR A 42 5.20 -1.59 -15.98
N ALA A 43 6.13 -1.05 -16.77
CA ALA A 43 6.97 -1.81 -17.68
C ALA A 43 8.15 -2.50 -16.98
N GLU A 44 8.50 -2.09 -15.75
CA GLU A 44 9.60 -2.66 -14.98
C GLU A 44 9.29 -4.09 -14.53
N ARG A 45 10.25 -5.01 -14.67
CA ARG A 45 10.03 -6.45 -14.45
C ARG A 45 10.71 -6.94 -13.18
N GLY A 46 10.10 -7.93 -12.52
CA GLY A 46 10.69 -8.55 -11.33
C GLY A 46 10.59 -7.72 -10.04
N VAL A 47 9.82 -6.62 -10.05
CA VAL A 47 9.69 -5.70 -8.91
C VAL A 47 8.46 -5.95 -8.03
N GLY A 48 7.72 -7.04 -8.27
CA GLY A 48 6.44 -7.33 -7.60
C GLY A 48 6.50 -7.31 -6.06
N GLU A 49 7.54 -7.91 -5.47
CA GLU A 49 7.69 -7.95 -4.01
C GLU A 49 8.03 -6.57 -3.40
N ALA A 50 8.66 -5.68 -4.17
CA ALA A 50 8.99 -4.34 -3.69
C ALA A 50 7.73 -3.49 -3.40
N PHE A 51 6.59 -3.80 -4.03
CA PHE A 51 5.32 -3.13 -3.76
C PHE A 51 4.66 -3.51 -2.44
N ARG A 52 5.13 -4.56 -1.75
CA ARG A 52 4.46 -5.11 -0.55
C ARG A 52 5.11 -4.67 0.76
N VAL A 53 6.20 -3.92 0.70
CA VAL A 53 7.01 -3.56 1.87
C VAL A 53 6.95 -2.06 2.14
N ALA A 54 7.23 -1.68 3.38
CA ALA A 54 7.49 -0.27 3.69
C ALA A 54 8.80 0.18 3.01
N PRO A 55 8.90 1.46 2.59
CA PRO A 55 7.90 2.52 2.72
C PRO A 55 6.95 2.62 1.51
N VAL A 56 6.81 1.58 0.69
CA VAL A 56 6.00 1.59 -0.54
C VAL A 56 4.52 1.34 -0.25
N LEU A 57 4.21 0.26 0.46
CA LEU A 57 2.86 -0.01 0.95
C LEU A 57 2.65 0.72 2.27
N ARG A 58 1.71 1.67 2.30
CA ARG A 58 1.51 2.58 3.44
C ARG A 58 0.06 2.72 3.84
N THR A 59 -0.13 3.07 5.11
CA THR A 59 -1.42 3.40 5.70
C THR A 59 -1.25 4.56 6.69
N ALA A 60 -2.33 5.27 7.02
CA ALA A 60 -2.29 6.28 8.08
C ALA A 60 -1.96 5.68 9.47
N ASN A 61 -2.15 4.37 9.65
CA ASN A 61 -1.84 3.69 10.91
C ASN A 61 -0.33 3.68 11.19
N ASP A 62 0.51 3.66 10.15
CA ASP A 62 1.96 3.69 10.29
C ASP A 62 2.42 4.97 11.03
N LEU A 63 1.76 6.10 10.73
CA LEU A 63 2.04 7.40 11.35
C LEU A 63 1.57 7.44 12.80
N SER A 64 0.39 6.86 13.09
CA SER A 64 -0.12 6.77 14.45
C SER A 64 0.74 5.88 15.34
N ALA A 65 1.33 4.82 14.78
CA ALA A 65 2.27 3.97 15.49
C ALA A 65 3.56 4.72 15.84
N LEU A 66 4.14 5.46 14.89
CA LEU A 66 5.34 6.29 15.11
C LEU A 66 5.11 7.39 16.16
N ALA A 67 3.94 8.05 16.15
CA ALA A 67 3.62 9.10 17.12
C ALA A 67 3.44 8.58 18.57
N ARG A 68 3.31 7.27 18.76
CA ARG A 68 3.12 6.63 20.07
C ARG A 68 4.38 5.93 20.59
N ALA A 69 5.45 5.87 19.80
CA ALA A 69 6.73 5.28 20.16
C ALA A 69 7.67 6.34 20.75
#